data_AF-A0A1Y1K7D6-F1
#
_entry.id   AF-A0A1Y1K7D6-F1
#
_cell.length_a   1.000
_cell.length_b   1.000
_cell.length_c   1.000
_cell.angle_alpha   90.00
_cell.angle_beta   90.00
_cell.angle_gamma   90.00
#
_symmetry.space_group_name_H-M   'P 1'
#
loop_
_entity.id
_entity.type
_entity.pdbx_description
1 polymer ?
#
loop_
_entity_poly.entity_id
_entity_poly.type
_entity_poly.pdbx_seq_one_letter_code
_entity_poly.pdbx_strand_id
1 'polypeptide(L)'
;ADLVNWATEHARARGAPWWKSFFTGKSQKLGGIPHDKYGMTTLSVREYVKGIYRKLELDPATVRKMQTGGPDGDLGSNEILLGNEKWTAIVDGSGVIADPNGLDRDELVRLAKKRAMISEYDMSKVSKDGYRVLCEDTNITLPTGEVITNGTSFRNTYHLRDTGMTDAFVP
;
A
#
# COMPACT_ATOMS: atom_id res chain seq x y z
N ALA A 1 -12.80 -11.86 9.26
CA ALA A 1 -13.10 -13.02 8.40
C ALA A 1 -14.37 -13.78 8.86
N ASP A 2 -15.30 -13.08 9.52
CA ASP A 2 -16.28 -13.77 10.37
C ASP A 2 -17.38 -14.45 9.56
N LEU A 3 -17.80 -13.82 8.46
CA LEU A 3 -18.75 -14.40 7.51
C LEU A 3 -18.19 -15.65 6.81
N VAL A 4 -16.89 -15.65 6.50
CA VAL A 4 -16.22 -16.77 5.84
C VAL A 4 -16.09 -17.97 6.78
N ASN A 5 -15.74 -17.70 8.04
CA ASN A 5 -15.74 -18.73 9.08
C ASN A 5 -17.14 -19.30 9.29
N TRP A 6 -18.15 -18.44 9.40
CA TRP A 6 -19.54 -18.85 9.55
C TRP A 6 -20.01 -19.72 8.39
N ALA A 7 -19.76 -19.34 7.14
CA ALA A 7 -20.17 -20.11 5.97
C ALA A 7 -19.50 -21.50 5.94
N THR A 8 -18.22 -21.56 6.31
CA THR A 8 -17.45 -22.81 6.43
C THR A 8 -18.04 -23.73 7.50
N GLU A 9 -18.38 -23.20 8.66
CA GLU A 9 -18.99 -23.95 9.76
C GLU A 9 -20.44 -24.34 9.45
N HIS A 10 -21.18 -23.50 8.72
CA HIS A 10 -22.53 -23.83 8.24
C HIS A 10 -22.50 -25.03 7.29
N ALA A 11 -21.55 -25.06 6.35
CA ALA A 11 -21.34 -26.21 5.47
C ALA A 11 -21.02 -27.48 6.27
N ARG A 12 -20.19 -27.37 7.32
CA ARG A 12 -19.90 -28.48 8.24
C ARG A 12 -21.16 -28.98 8.94
N ALA A 13 -21.97 -28.07 9.47
CA ALA A 13 -23.21 -28.39 10.17
C ALA A 13 -24.24 -29.07 9.25
N ARG A 14 -24.25 -28.75 7.96
CA ARG A 14 -25.08 -29.41 6.94
C ARG A 14 -24.55 -30.79 6.49
N GLY A 15 -23.45 -31.26 7.06
CA GLY A 15 -22.85 -32.56 6.73
C GLY A 15 -22.09 -32.57 5.41
N ALA A 16 -21.70 -31.42 4.86
CA ALA A 16 -20.91 -31.39 3.63
C ALA A 16 -19.52 -32.00 3.90
N PRO A 17 -19.11 -33.10 3.25
CA PRO A 17 -17.82 -33.75 3.52
C PRO A 17 -16.62 -32.87 3.15
N TRP A 18 -16.82 -31.93 2.22
CA TRP A 18 -15.85 -30.96 1.71
C TRP A 18 -15.91 -29.60 2.43
N TRP A 19 -16.52 -29.53 3.62
CA TRP A 19 -16.69 -28.27 4.37
C TRP A 19 -15.37 -27.50 4.57
N LYS A 20 -14.23 -28.18 4.74
CA LYS A 20 -12.92 -27.53 4.88
C LYS A 20 -12.47 -26.80 3.62
N SER A 21 -12.89 -27.23 2.43
CA SER A 21 -12.58 -26.56 1.16
C SER A 21 -13.74 -25.71 0.64
N PHE A 22 -14.84 -25.62 1.39
CA PHE A 22 -16.05 -24.89 1.01
C PHE A 22 -15.78 -23.40 0.69
N PHE A 23 -14.91 -22.76 1.46
CA PHE A 23 -14.56 -21.35 1.28
C PHE A 23 -13.08 -21.07 1.56
N THR A 24 -12.49 -20.11 0.85
CA THR A 24 -11.09 -19.64 1.02
C THR A 24 -11.03 -18.31 1.78
N GLY A 25 -9.93 -18.02 2.48
CA GLY A 25 -9.84 -16.80 3.31
C GLY A 25 -10.44 -16.95 4.72
N LYS A 26 -10.76 -18.19 5.12
CA LYS A 26 -11.12 -18.57 6.49
C LYS A 26 -9.93 -18.46 7.45
N SER A 27 -10.20 -18.53 8.75
CA SER A 27 -9.17 -18.56 9.78
C SER A 27 -8.32 -19.84 9.72
N GLN A 28 -7.11 -19.78 10.28
CA GLN A 28 -6.21 -20.94 10.38
C GLN A 28 -6.84 -22.12 11.14
N LYS A 29 -7.66 -21.83 12.16
CA LYS A 29 -8.38 -22.87 12.92
C LYS A 29 -9.30 -23.72 12.04
N LEU A 30 -9.81 -23.15 10.95
CA LEU A 30 -10.65 -23.83 9.97
C LEU A 30 -9.87 -24.30 8.73
N GLY A 31 -8.53 -24.24 8.76
CA GLY A 31 -7.65 -24.64 7.64
C GLY A 31 -7.39 -23.54 6.62
N GLY A 32 -7.56 -22.26 6.99
CA GLY A 32 -7.18 -21.14 6.14
C GLY A 32 -5.70 -20.79 6.21
N ILE A 33 -5.21 -20.10 5.18
CA ILE A 33 -3.83 -19.64 5.05
C ILE A 33 -3.86 -18.10 5.05
N PRO A 34 -3.25 -17.40 6.04
CA PRO A 34 -3.25 -15.94 6.12
C PRO A 34 -2.43 -15.32 4.99
N HIS A 35 -3.09 -14.63 4.07
CA HIS A 35 -2.46 -14.06 2.88
C HIS A 35 -1.69 -12.77 3.18
N ASP A 36 -2.12 -12.02 4.19
CA ASP A 36 -1.47 -10.84 4.75
C ASP A 36 -0.11 -11.21 5.36
N LYS A 37 -0.05 -12.28 6.16
CA LYS A 37 1.17 -12.74 6.84
C LYS A 37 2.21 -13.29 5.87
N TYR A 38 1.76 -14.04 4.87
CA TYR A 38 2.66 -14.66 3.89
C TYR A 38 2.89 -13.78 2.65
N GLY A 39 2.20 -12.63 2.55
CA GLY A 39 2.35 -11.68 1.47
C GLY A 39 2.15 -12.29 0.07
N MET A 40 1.31 -13.32 -0.08
CA MET A 40 1.24 -14.13 -1.32
C MET A 40 0.98 -13.28 -2.57
N THR A 41 0.05 -12.31 -2.47
CA THR A 41 -0.26 -11.40 -3.57
C THR A 41 0.91 -10.47 -3.85
N THR A 42 1.45 -9.82 -2.81
CA THR A 42 2.57 -8.89 -2.94
C THR A 42 3.81 -9.58 -3.51
N LEU A 43 4.16 -10.78 -3.05
CA LEU A 43 5.27 -11.55 -3.59
C LEU A 43 5.11 -11.82 -5.09
N SER A 44 3.90 -12.19 -5.53
CA SER A 44 3.63 -12.42 -6.94
C SER A 44 3.79 -11.14 -7.79
N VAL A 45 3.25 -10.01 -7.32
CA VAL A 45 3.42 -8.70 -7.97
C VAL A 45 4.90 -8.29 -7.99
N ARG A 46 5.62 -8.49 -6.89
CA ARG A 46 7.05 -8.16 -6.79
C ARG A 46 7.91 -9.02 -7.70
N GLU A 47 7.60 -10.29 -7.91
CA GLU A 47 8.36 -11.10 -8.88
C GLU A 47 8.19 -10.58 -10.32
N TYR A 48 7.01 -10.07 -10.68
CA TYR A 48 6.79 -9.39 -11.95
C TYR A 48 7.63 -8.10 -12.05
N VAL A 49 7.58 -7.25 -11.02
CA VAL A 49 8.36 -6.00 -10.94
C VAL A 49 9.88 -6.26 -11.00
N LYS A 50 10.40 -7.23 -10.24
CA LYS A 50 11.80 -7.64 -10.27
C LYS A 50 12.21 -8.19 -11.64
N GLY A 51 11.31 -8.88 -12.33
CA GLY A 51 11.52 -9.34 -13.70
C GLY A 51 11.77 -8.17 -14.67
N ILE A 52 10.98 -7.11 -14.55
CA ILE A 52 11.15 -5.87 -15.33
C ILE A 52 12.50 -5.22 -14.99
N TYR A 53 12.82 -5.05 -13.70
CA TYR A 53 14.08 -4.44 -13.29
C TYR A 53 15.30 -5.21 -13.81
N ARG A 54 15.28 -6.55 -13.76
CA ARG A 54 16.34 -7.38 -14.35
C ARG A 54 16.43 -7.21 -15.86
N LYS A 55 15.29 -7.15 -16.57
CA LYS A 55 15.25 -7.03 -18.03
C LYS A 55 15.78 -5.68 -18.53
N LEU A 56 15.54 -4.62 -17.75
CA LEU A 56 15.96 -3.26 -18.05
C LEU A 56 17.28 -2.88 -17.37
N GLU A 57 17.94 -3.82 -16.68
CA GLU A 57 19.19 -3.62 -15.96
C GLU A 57 19.15 -2.46 -14.94
N LEU A 58 18.01 -2.31 -14.25
CA LEU A 58 17.77 -1.25 -13.27
C LEU A 58 18.22 -1.70 -11.87
N ASP A 59 18.86 -0.80 -11.12
CA ASP A 59 19.04 -0.95 -9.68
C ASP A 59 17.75 -0.53 -8.96
N PRO A 60 17.03 -1.46 -8.30
CA PRO A 60 15.79 -1.15 -7.60
C PRO A 60 15.95 -0.01 -6.58
N ALA A 61 17.11 0.13 -5.92
CA ALA A 61 17.33 1.16 -4.91
C ALA A 61 17.28 2.60 -5.47
N THR A 62 17.47 2.74 -6.78
CA THR A 62 17.40 4.04 -7.48
C THR A 62 16.02 4.31 -8.09
N VAL A 63 15.17 3.29 -8.23
CA VAL A 63 13.85 3.42 -8.85
C VAL A 63 12.92 4.20 -7.93
N ARG A 64 12.34 5.28 -8.46
CA ARG A 64 11.34 6.08 -7.73
C ARG A 64 9.97 5.42 -7.86
N LYS A 65 9.37 5.09 -6.72
CA LYS A 65 8.15 4.30 -6.66
C LYS A 65 6.97 5.09 -6.13
N MET A 66 5.84 4.95 -6.81
CA MET A 66 4.52 5.27 -6.29
C MET A 66 3.75 3.97 -6.03
N GLN A 67 2.99 3.92 -4.94
CA GLN A 67 2.00 2.86 -4.74
C GLN A 67 0.64 3.42 -4.35
N THR A 68 -0.42 2.72 -4.75
CA THR A 68 -1.73 2.81 -4.12
C THR A 68 -1.89 1.68 -3.11
N GLY A 69 -2.53 1.98 -1.99
CA GLY A 69 -2.53 1.12 -0.81
C GLY A 69 -1.53 1.60 0.23
N GLY A 70 -2.05 1.96 1.41
CA GLY A 70 -1.26 2.52 2.50
C GLY A 70 -0.35 1.52 3.22
N PRO A 71 0.48 2.03 4.15
CA PRO A 71 1.28 1.19 5.04
C PRO A 71 0.44 0.39 6.04
N ASP A 72 -0.83 0.71 6.25
CA ASP A 72 -1.74 -0.06 7.09
C ASP A 72 -2.28 -1.33 6.38
N GLY A 73 -2.49 -1.25 5.07
CA GLY A 73 -3.10 -2.32 4.27
C GLY A 73 -2.24 -3.59 4.14
N ASP A 74 -2.88 -4.73 3.88
CA ASP A 74 -2.22 -6.03 3.73
C ASP A 74 -1.16 -6.03 2.63
N LEU A 75 -1.48 -5.49 1.46
CA LEU A 75 -0.57 -5.49 0.31
C LEU A 75 0.44 -4.34 0.39
N GLY A 76 -0.02 -3.13 0.71
CA GLY A 76 0.81 -1.93 0.75
C GLY A 76 1.90 -1.99 1.81
N SER A 77 1.60 -2.52 3.01
CA SER A 77 2.61 -2.79 4.04
C SER A 77 3.64 -3.80 3.60
N ASN A 78 3.21 -4.91 2.98
CA ASN A 78 4.11 -5.95 2.48
C ASN A 78 5.01 -5.41 1.36
N GLU A 79 4.49 -4.56 0.48
CA GLU A 79 5.26 -3.94 -0.59
C GLU A 79 6.38 -3.07 -0.01
N ILE A 80 6.04 -2.27 1.00
CA ILE A 80 7.01 -1.50 1.79
C ILE A 80 8.02 -2.42 2.45
N LEU A 81 7.63 -3.51 3.11
CA LEU A 81 8.55 -4.37 3.86
C LEU A 81 9.49 -5.19 2.96
N LEU A 82 9.03 -5.60 1.79
CA LEU A 82 9.78 -6.45 0.85
C LEU A 82 10.61 -5.65 -0.16
N GLY A 83 10.33 -4.35 -0.29
CA GLY A 83 11.00 -3.45 -1.21
C GLY A 83 12.17 -2.67 -0.63
N ASN A 84 13.01 -2.22 -1.54
CA ASN A 84 14.15 -1.33 -1.30
C ASN A 84 14.18 -0.16 -2.28
N GLU A 85 13.11 0.02 -3.06
CA GLU A 85 12.93 1.15 -3.96
C GLU A 85 12.77 2.47 -3.19
N LYS A 86 12.90 3.58 -3.90
CA LYS A 86 12.74 4.91 -3.31
C LYS A 86 11.29 5.35 -3.43
N TRP A 87 10.49 5.19 -2.38
CA TRP A 87 9.10 5.68 -2.40
C TRP A 87 9.08 7.21 -2.48
N THR A 88 8.48 7.73 -3.54
CA THR A 88 8.25 9.16 -3.73
C THR A 88 6.79 9.53 -3.51
N ALA A 89 5.87 8.56 -3.57
CA ALA A 89 4.48 8.79 -3.20
C ALA A 89 3.77 7.52 -2.69
N ILE A 90 2.85 7.71 -1.76
CA ILE A 90 1.91 6.68 -1.31
C ILE A 90 0.50 7.28 -1.29
N VAL A 91 -0.42 6.60 -1.98
CA VAL A 91 -1.85 6.91 -1.97
C VAL A 91 -2.53 5.92 -1.02
N ASP A 92 -3.04 6.43 0.08
CA ASP A 92 -3.59 5.70 1.21
C ASP A 92 -5.12 5.95 1.37
N GLY A 93 -5.80 5.18 2.20
CA GLY A 93 -7.14 5.47 2.71
C GLY A 93 -7.26 6.88 3.31
N SER A 94 -6.27 7.30 4.08
CA SER A 94 -6.27 8.61 4.75
C SER A 94 -5.93 9.79 3.84
N GLY A 95 -5.29 9.57 2.68
CA GLY A 95 -4.85 10.67 1.82
C GLY A 95 -3.67 10.29 0.92
N VAL A 96 -2.84 11.28 0.61
CA VAL A 96 -1.61 11.14 -0.17
C VAL A 96 -0.45 11.74 0.60
N ILE A 97 0.67 11.04 0.65
CA ILE A 97 1.97 11.61 1.01
C ILE A 97 2.91 11.50 -0.18
N ALA A 98 3.63 12.57 -0.49
CA ALA A 98 4.56 12.61 -1.60
C ALA A 98 5.79 13.46 -1.28
N ASP A 99 6.95 13.01 -1.74
CA ASP A 99 8.21 13.72 -1.61
C ASP A 99 9.11 13.43 -2.83
N PRO A 100 9.47 14.43 -3.65
CA PRO A 100 10.38 14.23 -4.78
C PRO A 100 11.77 13.74 -4.33
N ASN A 101 12.18 14.06 -3.11
CA ASN A 101 13.43 13.64 -2.51
C ASN A 101 13.36 12.24 -1.90
N GLY A 102 12.18 11.61 -1.90
CA GLY A 102 11.91 10.29 -1.33
C GLY A 102 11.46 10.35 0.13
N LEU A 103 10.53 9.47 0.47
CA LEU A 103 10.05 9.25 1.83
C LEU A 103 11.08 8.46 2.65
N ASP A 104 11.16 8.76 3.94
CA ASP A 104 12.05 8.11 4.88
C ASP A 104 11.71 6.62 5.02
N ARG A 105 12.72 5.79 4.73
CA ARG A 105 12.54 4.34 4.67
C ARG A 105 12.13 3.76 6.01
N ASP A 106 12.79 4.17 7.09
CA ASP A 106 12.56 3.63 8.41
C ASP A 106 11.19 4.03 8.96
N GLU A 107 10.74 5.23 8.62
CA GLU A 107 9.38 5.69 8.95
C GLU A 107 8.31 4.88 8.23
N LEU A 108 8.50 4.58 6.94
CA LEU A 108 7.60 3.70 6.22
C LEU A 108 7.57 2.29 6.82
N VAL A 109 8.73 1.74 7.21
CA VAL A 109 8.78 0.45 7.92
C VAL A 109 8.05 0.51 9.26
N ARG A 110 8.20 1.60 10.01
CA ARG A 110 7.51 1.81 11.29
C ARG A 110 6.01 1.77 11.10
N LEU A 111 5.47 2.53 10.13
CA LEU A 111 4.05 2.54 9.82
C LEU A 111 3.57 1.16 9.35
N ALA A 112 4.31 0.51 8.44
CA ALA A 112 3.98 -0.81 7.92
C ALA A 112 3.87 -1.88 9.01
N LYS A 113 4.80 -1.88 9.97
CA LYS A 113 4.77 -2.79 11.12
C LYS A 113 3.67 -2.43 12.12
N LYS A 114 3.44 -1.14 12.33
CA LYS A 114 2.38 -0.64 13.23
C LYS A 114 0.97 -0.86 12.66
N ARG A 115 0.86 -1.06 11.34
CA ARG A 115 -0.42 -1.04 10.59
C ARG A 115 -1.10 0.33 10.71
N ALA A 116 -0.32 1.38 10.48
CA ALA A 116 -0.78 2.77 10.58
C ALA A 116 -0.80 3.44 9.21
N MET A 117 -1.78 4.31 9.01
CA MET A 117 -2.00 5.11 7.80
C MET A 117 -0.96 6.24 7.66
N ILE A 118 -0.89 6.89 6.49
CA ILE A 118 0.06 7.99 6.24
C ILE A 118 -0.28 9.27 7.03
N SER A 119 -1.49 9.36 7.59
CA SER A 119 -1.85 10.41 8.56
C SER A 119 -0.99 10.37 9.85
N GLU A 120 -0.38 9.22 10.15
CA GLU A 120 0.56 9.05 11.27
C GLU A 120 2.04 9.17 10.89
N TYR A 121 2.34 9.49 9.62
CA TYR A 121 3.72 9.71 9.18
C TYR A 121 4.32 10.94 9.88
N ASP A 122 5.56 10.81 10.36
CA ASP A 122 6.32 11.90 10.96
C ASP A 122 6.71 12.94 9.90
N MET A 123 5.97 14.06 9.87
CA MET A 123 6.16 15.12 8.90
C MET A 123 7.53 15.84 9.03
N SER A 124 8.26 15.68 10.15
CA SER A 124 9.62 16.22 10.26
C SER A 124 10.62 15.52 9.33
N LYS A 125 10.27 14.33 8.83
CA LYS A 125 11.04 13.54 7.88
C LYS A 125 10.67 13.79 6.42
N VAL A 126 9.68 14.65 6.17
CA VAL A 126 9.34 15.08 4.82
C VAL A 126 10.24 16.27 4.48
N SER A 127 10.81 16.26 3.28
CA SER A 127 11.62 17.37 2.79
C SER A 127 10.75 18.62 2.58
N LYS A 128 11.39 19.78 2.45
CA LYS A 128 10.71 21.05 2.15
C LYS A 128 9.90 21.02 0.83
N ASP A 129 10.21 20.09 -0.07
CA ASP A 129 9.57 19.94 -1.38
C ASP A 129 8.43 18.90 -1.32
N GLY A 130 8.36 18.11 -0.24
CA GLY A 130 7.34 17.11 -0.01
C GLY A 130 6.10 17.67 0.69
N TYR A 131 5.03 16.90 0.66
CA TYR A 131 3.75 17.26 1.23
C TYR A 131 2.92 16.04 1.62
N ARG A 132 1.94 16.29 2.48
CA ARG A 132 0.85 15.37 2.80
C ARG A 132 -0.48 16.08 2.61
N VAL A 133 -1.40 15.43 1.91
CA VAL A 133 -2.79 15.87 1.71
C VAL A 133 -3.71 14.79 2.25
N LEU A 134 -4.43 15.08 3.32
CA LEU A 134 -5.41 14.16 3.89
C LEU A 134 -6.77 14.32 3.24
N CYS A 135 -7.62 13.29 3.29
CA CYS A 135 -8.95 13.32 2.68
C CYS A 135 -9.85 14.44 3.25
N GLU A 136 -9.66 14.78 4.51
CA GLU A 136 -10.31 15.88 5.25
C GLU A 136 -9.78 17.28 4.90
N ASP A 137 -8.64 17.38 4.21
CA ASP A 137 -8.06 18.68 3.87
C ASP A 137 -8.86 19.39 2.78
N THR A 138 -9.00 20.71 2.93
CA THR A 138 -9.74 21.58 2.02
C THR A 138 -8.95 22.87 1.82
N ASN A 139 -8.79 23.29 0.55
CA ASN A 139 -8.08 24.52 0.17
C ASN A 139 -6.64 24.63 0.71
N ILE A 140 -5.88 23.55 0.67
CA ILE A 140 -4.46 23.56 1.03
C ILE A 140 -3.60 23.97 -0.17
N THR A 141 -2.45 24.58 0.08
CA THR A 141 -1.50 24.95 -0.97
C THR A 141 -0.25 24.08 -0.87
N LEU A 142 0.10 23.39 -1.96
CA LEU A 142 1.30 22.57 -2.04
C LEU A 142 2.56 23.45 -2.11
N PRO A 143 3.77 22.90 -1.85
CA PRO A 143 5.03 23.63 -2.03
C PRO A 143 5.22 24.20 -3.45
N THR A 144 4.58 23.60 -4.45
CA THR A 144 4.56 24.08 -5.84
C THR A 144 3.71 25.35 -6.05
N GLY A 145 2.92 25.76 -5.06
CA GLY A 145 1.91 26.82 -5.17
C GLY A 145 0.56 26.35 -5.68
N GLU A 146 0.41 25.07 -6.04
CA GLU A 146 -0.87 24.50 -6.46
C GLU A 146 -1.87 24.45 -5.30
N VAL A 147 -3.10 24.90 -5.54
CA VAL A 147 -4.17 24.85 -4.55
C VAL A 147 -5.00 23.59 -4.74
N ILE A 148 -5.03 22.74 -3.71
CA ILE A 148 -5.87 21.55 -3.66
C ILE A 148 -7.17 21.88 -2.93
N THR A 149 -8.25 21.94 -3.69
CA THR A 149 -9.57 22.33 -3.18
C THR A 149 -10.21 21.24 -2.32
N ASN A 150 -9.96 19.96 -2.64
CA ASN A 150 -10.52 18.83 -1.91
C ASN A 150 -9.53 17.65 -1.86
N GLY A 151 -9.12 17.26 -0.66
CA GLY A 151 -8.15 16.20 -0.44
C GLY A 151 -8.62 14.81 -0.91
N THR A 152 -9.92 14.52 -0.81
CA THR A 152 -10.50 13.26 -1.30
C THR A 152 -10.42 13.17 -2.84
N SER A 153 -10.81 14.22 -3.56
CA SER A 153 -10.70 14.30 -5.02
C SER A 153 -9.24 14.21 -5.47
N PHE A 154 -8.33 14.87 -4.74
CA PHE A 154 -6.89 14.79 -4.99
C PHE A 154 -6.39 13.36 -4.84
N ARG A 155 -6.68 12.71 -3.70
CA ARG A 155 -6.30 11.32 -3.44
C ARG A 155 -6.82 10.36 -4.51
N ASN A 156 -8.07 10.52 -4.95
CA ASN A 156 -8.68 9.64 -5.94
C ASN A 156 -8.07 9.77 -7.34
N THR A 157 -7.48 10.92 -7.67
CA THR A 157 -6.90 11.17 -9.00
C THR A 157 -5.37 11.29 -8.99
N TYR A 158 -4.74 11.19 -7.82
CA TYR A 158 -3.30 11.43 -7.65
C TYR A 158 -2.43 10.57 -8.57
N HIS A 159 -2.77 9.29 -8.72
CA HIS A 159 -2.04 8.34 -9.55
C HIS A 159 -2.03 8.68 -11.04
N LEU A 160 -2.89 9.59 -11.49
CA LEU A 160 -2.94 10.08 -12.88
C LEU A 160 -2.03 11.28 -13.13
N ARG A 161 -1.42 11.84 -12.08
CA ARG A 161 -0.61 13.05 -12.18
C ARG A 161 0.78 12.73 -12.73
N ASP A 162 1.14 13.38 -13.81
CA ASP A 162 2.51 13.36 -14.33
C ASP A 162 3.35 14.42 -13.60
N THR A 163 4.05 13.98 -12.56
CA THR A 163 4.89 14.84 -11.73
C THR A 163 6.38 14.67 -12.01
N GLY A 164 6.75 13.73 -12.90
CA GLY A 164 8.12 13.32 -13.11
C GLY A 164 8.79 12.66 -11.88
N MET A 165 8.05 12.34 -10.81
CA MET A 165 8.57 11.77 -9.56
C MET A 165 8.49 10.23 -9.49
N THR A 166 7.92 9.58 -10.50
CA THR A 166 7.59 8.15 -10.47
C THR A 166 8.17 7.45 -11.69
N ASP A 167 9.01 6.44 -11.44
CA ASP A 167 9.54 5.53 -12.47
C ASP A 167 8.74 4.23 -12.52
N ALA A 168 8.24 3.78 -11.36
CA ALA A 168 7.42 2.57 -11.22
C ALA A 168 6.17 2.84 -10.38
N PHE A 169 5.01 2.42 -10.89
CA PHE A 169 3.74 2.49 -10.19
C PHE A 169 3.23 1.08 -9.86
N VAL A 170 2.92 0.86 -8.58
CA VAL A 170 2.23 -0.35 -8.10
C VAL A 170 0.79 0.02 -7.74
N PRO A 171 -0.21 -0.42 -8.53
CA PRO A 171 -1.62 -0.11 -8.30
C PRO A 171 -2.23 -0.86 -7.11
#